data_AF-A0A412J2R9-F1
#
_entry.id   AF-A0A412J2R9-F1
#
_cell.length_a   1.000
_cell.length_b   1.000
_cell.length_c   1.000
_cell.angle_alpha   90.00
_cell.angle_beta   90.00
_cell.angle_gamma   90.00
#
_symmetry.space_group_name_H-M   'P 1'
#
loop_
_entity.id
_entity.type
_entity.pdbx_description
1 polymer ?
#
loop_
_entity_poly.entity_id
_entity_poly.type
_entity_poly.pdbx_seq_one_letter_code
_entity_poly.pdbx_strand_id
1 'polypeptide(L)'
;MSVNIRIMQKGFFRRKKFIIDDLVKMSHLSFGVMDENCQLIPNQIGDHTILFDRKYLQRGIEIYIQNHDICLNLSLPTSMDEIQLFYYLVKVYCEYMDTDEFVKDDWLMDIKDIDLQMVYDKRTSADALMDLKSKLSDHKYFEIFGILHPISIGENELNDFGTDLDLFGQYLHNQQALDAYYATPRIYNAHGRRIGMYALGADILTILPVEPYVVLNQIEGIEEWYVFMNDSLVKYRDLMSFIKKFDYYDANHRMVCLSKEEISEALNTLAIQKI
;
A
#
# COMPACT_ATOMS: atom_id res chain seq x y z
N MET A 1 -3.16 12.16 5.29
CA MET A 1 -4.44 12.90 5.14
C MET A 1 -5.39 11.97 4.42
N SER A 2 -6.70 12.03 4.68
CA SER A 2 -7.68 11.19 3.98
C SER A 2 -9.03 11.91 3.90
N VAL A 3 -9.85 11.47 2.93
CA VAL A 3 -11.25 11.88 2.78
C VAL A 3 -12.12 10.75 3.33
N ASN A 4 -13.03 11.10 4.24
CA ASN A 4 -13.93 10.14 4.86
C ASN A 4 -15.36 10.41 4.41
N ILE A 5 -16.02 9.39 3.86
CA ILE A 5 -17.43 9.44 3.51
C ILE A 5 -18.22 8.45 4.35
N ARG A 6 -19.39 8.89 4.80
CA ARG A 6 -20.36 8.06 5.51
C ARG A 6 -21.75 8.23 4.88
N ILE A 7 -22.31 7.12 4.40
CA ILE A 7 -23.65 7.07 3.80
C ILE A 7 -24.59 6.46 4.83
N MET A 8 -25.48 7.30 5.34
CA MET A 8 -26.34 6.95 6.48
C MET A 8 -27.63 6.28 6.03
N GLN A 9 -28.14 5.32 6.82
CA GLN A 9 -29.52 4.84 6.64
C GLN A 9 -30.53 5.92 7.03
N LYS A 10 -31.48 6.23 6.15
CA LYS A 10 -32.61 7.11 6.47
C LYS A 10 -33.71 6.37 7.25
N GLY A 11 -34.27 7.05 8.26
CA GLY A 11 -35.54 6.69 8.92
C GLY A 11 -35.43 5.97 10.27
N PHE A 12 -36.54 5.99 11.04
CA PHE A 12 -36.73 5.39 12.38
C PHE A 12 -36.58 3.85 12.41
N PHE A 13 -36.25 3.26 11.27
CA PHE A 13 -36.23 1.85 10.99
C PHE A 13 -34.90 1.52 10.33
N ARG A 14 -33.83 1.47 11.14
CA ARG A 14 -32.53 0.89 10.79
C ARG A 14 -32.68 -0.61 10.51
N ARG A 15 -33.35 -0.96 9.40
CA ARG A 15 -33.90 -2.30 9.15
C ARG A 15 -32.98 -3.19 8.32
N LYS A 16 -32.09 -2.61 7.50
CA LYS A 16 -31.25 -3.40 6.60
C LYS A 16 -29.95 -3.74 7.32
N LYS A 17 -29.83 -4.99 7.78
CA LYS A 17 -28.56 -5.52 8.28
C LYS A 17 -27.69 -5.80 7.07
N PHE A 18 -26.70 -4.94 6.83
CA PHE A 18 -25.76 -5.13 5.73
C PHE A 18 -24.71 -6.17 6.09
N ILE A 19 -24.27 -6.88 5.07
CA ILE A 19 -23.08 -7.70 5.12
C ILE A 19 -22.11 -7.08 4.12
N ILE A 20 -20.89 -6.82 4.57
CA ILE A 20 -19.83 -6.19 3.77
C ILE A 20 -19.61 -6.94 2.44
N ASP A 21 -19.84 -8.25 2.41
CA ASP A 21 -19.80 -9.11 1.22
C ASP A 21 -20.72 -8.64 0.08
N ASP A 22 -21.94 -8.17 0.40
CA ASP A 22 -22.86 -7.66 -0.62
C ASP A 22 -22.31 -6.36 -1.25
N LEU A 23 -21.76 -5.47 -0.42
CA LEU A 23 -21.20 -4.19 -0.87
C LEU A 23 -19.97 -4.39 -1.75
N VAL A 24 -19.09 -5.33 -1.37
CA VAL A 24 -17.91 -5.70 -2.14
C VAL A 24 -18.32 -6.27 -3.49
N LYS A 25 -19.29 -7.21 -3.53
CA LYS A 25 -19.79 -7.79 -4.78
C LYS A 25 -20.43 -6.75 -5.71
N MET A 26 -21.19 -5.81 -5.15
CA MET A 26 -21.82 -4.71 -5.91
C MET A 26 -20.82 -3.75 -6.54
N SER A 27 -19.62 -3.60 -5.97
CA SER A 27 -18.60 -2.71 -6.54
C SER A 27 -18.09 -3.17 -7.91
N HIS A 28 -18.16 -4.48 -8.19
CA HIS A 28 -17.51 -5.12 -9.34
C HIS A 28 -15.99 -4.90 -9.43
N LEU A 29 -15.37 -4.49 -8.32
CA LEU A 29 -13.93 -4.25 -8.20
C LEU A 29 -13.20 -5.47 -7.66
N SER A 30 -11.88 -5.45 -7.80
CA SER A 30 -11.03 -6.36 -7.03
C SER A 30 -10.96 -5.90 -5.58
N PHE A 31 -10.72 -6.85 -4.69
CA PHE A 31 -10.74 -6.59 -3.26
C PHE A 31 -9.74 -7.44 -2.50
N GLY A 32 -9.41 -7.01 -1.29
CA GLY A 32 -8.60 -7.74 -0.33
C GLY A 32 -8.49 -7.02 1.00
N VAL A 33 -7.74 -7.60 1.91
CA VAL A 33 -7.38 -6.99 3.20
C VAL A 33 -5.87 -6.80 3.25
N MET A 34 -5.41 -5.78 3.97
CA MET A 34 -3.98 -5.59 4.20
C MET A 34 -3.50 -6.51 5.33
N ASP A 35 -2.36 -7.16 5.13
CA ASP A 35 -1.65 -7.87 6.19
C ASP A 35 -0.89 -6.89 7.11
N GLU A 36 -0.22 -7.43 8.12
CA GLU A 36 0.61 -6.67 9.08
C GLU A 36 1.80 -5.93 8.44
N ASN A 37 2.21 -6.32 7.23
CA ASN A 37 3.25 -5.66 6.44
C ASN A 37 2.66 -4.74 5.36
N CYS A 38 1.36 -4.44 5.43
CA CYS A 38 0.64 -3.64 4.45
C CYS A 38 0.72 -4.22 3.02
N GLN A 39 0.76 -5.55 2.89
CA GLN A 39 0.57 -6.24 1.62
C GLN A 39 -0.86 -6.72 1.46
N LEU A 40 -1.36 -6.70 0.21
CA LEU A 40 -2.69 -7.21 -0.08
C LEU A 40 -2.77 -8.73 0.08
N ILE A 41 -3.74 -9.19 0.85
CA ILE A 41 -4.27 -10.54 0.77
C ILE A 41 -5.53 -10.51 -0.10
N PRO A 42 -5.46 -10.92 -1.38
CA PRO A 42 -6.55 -10.75 -2.32
C PRO A 42 -7.71 -11.70 -2.02
N ASN A 43 -8.91 -11.29 -2.40
CA ASN A 43 -10.16 -12.05 -2.27
C ASN A 43 -10.56 -12.37 -0.81
N GLN A 44 -10.00 -11.64 0.16
CA GLN A 44 -10.44 -11.67 1.54
C GLN A 44 -11.28 -10.44 1.86
N ILE A 45 -12.31 -10.65 2.68
CA ILE A 45 -13.19 -9.59 3.17
C ILE A 45 -13.01 -9.54 4.68
N GLY A 46 -12.62 -8.37 5.19
CA GLY A 46 -12.46 -8.09 6.61
C GLY A 46 -13.36 -6.94 7.06
N ASP A 47 -13.23 -6.53 8.31
CA ASP A 47 -13.93 -5.37 8.86
C ASP A 47 -13.60 -4.10 8.06
N HIS A 48 -12.35 -4.00 7.62
CA HIS A 48 -11.84 -3.02 6.67
C HIS A 48 -11.38 -3.78 5.42
N THR A 49 -12.00 -3.47 4.28
CA THR A 49 -11.69 -4.12 2.99
C THR A 49 -11.24 -3.05 2.00
N ILE A 50 -10.20 -3.33 1.22
CA ILE A 50 -9.72 -2.44 0.16
C ILE A 50 -10.39 -2.83 -1.16
N LEU A 51 -10.98 -1.87 -1.86
CA LEU A 51 -11.53 -1.99 -3.20
C LEU A 51 -10.63 -1.28 -4.22
N PHE A 52 -10.40 -1.89 -5.38
CA PHE A 52 -9.55 -1.31 -6.41
C PHE A 52 -9.82 -1.85 -7.83
N ASP A 53 -9.47 -1.05 -8.84
CA ASP A 53 -9.40 -1.48 -10.24
C ASP A 53 -8.00 -2.03 -10.56
N ARG A 54 -7.92 -3.26 -11.08
CA ARG A 54 -6.64 -3.88 -11.48
C ARG A 54 -5.93 -3.14 -12.60
N LYS A 55 -6.66 -2.34 -13.39
CA LYS A 55 -6.07 -1.51 -14.45
C LYS A 55 -5.23 -0.37 -13.88
N TYR A 56 -5.53 0.06 -12.66
CA TYR A 56 -4.91 1.22 -12.03
C TYR A 56 -4.48 0.83 -10.60
N LEU A 57 -3.31 0.20 -10.51
CA LEU A 57 -2.73 -0.19 -9.21
C LEU A 57 -2.22 1.04 -8.45
N GLN A 58 -3.11 1.72 -7.74
CA GLN A 58 -2.83 2.93 -6.97
C GLN A 58 -2.82 2.59 -5.47
N ARG A 59 -3.64 3.24 -4.64
CA ARG A 59 -3.67 3.07 -3.17
C ARG A 59 -4.89 2.28 -2.68
N GLY A 60 -5.94 2.23 -3.51
CA GLY A 60 -7.20 1.58 -3.21
C GLY A 60 -8.12 2.43 -2.32
N ILE A 61 -9.38 2.04 -2.27
CA ILE A 61 -10.43 2.68 -1.47
C ILE A 61 -10.84 1.72 -0.38
N GLU A 62 -10.72 2.14 0.88
CA GLU A 62 -11.18 1.33 2.00
C GLU A 62 -12.69 1.44 2.13
N ILE A 63 -13.36 0.31 2.35
CA ILE A 63 -14.78 0.20 2.70
C ILE A 63 -14.94 -0.56 4.01
N TYR A 64 -15.82 -0.04 4.87
CA TYR A 64 -16.20 -0.69 6.13
C TYR A 64 -17.62 -0.29 6.53
N ILE A 65 -18.19 -0.98 7.52
CA ILE A 65 -19.51 -0.67 8.08
C ILE A 65 -19.34 -0.18 9.51
N GLN A 66 -19.86 0.99 9.83
CA GLN A 66 -19.86 1.52 11.19
C GLN A 66 -21.26 2.01 11.56
N ASN A 67 -21.81 1.55 12.68
CA ASN A 67 -23.13 1.98 13.18
C ASN A 67 -24.29 1.85 12.16
N HIS A 68 -24.23 0.86 11.26
CA HIS A 68 -25.13 0.66 10.11
C HIS A 68 -24.98 1.63 8.95
N ASP A 69 -23.95 2.47 8.97
CA ASP A 69 -23.59 3.34 7.86
C ASP A 69 -22.53 2.64 6.99
N ILE A 70 -22.55 2.92 5.69
CA ILE A 70 -21.49 2.52 4.77
C ILE A 70 -20.41 3.60 4.84
N CYS A 71 -19.19 3.21 5.18
CA CYS A 71 -18.06 4.11 5.26
C CYS A 71 -17.06 3.84 4.15
N LEU A 72 -16.53 4.91 3.56
CA LEU A 72 -15.47 4.87 2.57
C LEU A 72 -14.32 5.78 3.01
N ASN A 73 -13.08 5.33 2.83
CA ASN A 73 -11.89 6.15 3.03
C ASN A 73 -11.05 6.22 1.75
N LEU A 74 -10.70 7.44 1.34
CA LEU A 74 -9.73 7.71 0.29
C LEU A 74 -8.49 8.34 0.89
N SER A 75 -7.34 7.69 0.74
CA SER A 75 -6.08 8.23 1.25
C SER A 75 -5.51 9.30 0.33
N LEU A 76 -5.06 10.43 0.91
CA LEU A 76 -4.39 11.51 0.16
C LEU A 76 -2.88 11.55 0.51
N PRO A 77 -2.00 11.91 -0.44
CA PRO A 77 -2.28 12.25 -1.85
C PRO A 77 -2.72 11.04 -2.68
N THR A 78 -3.50 11.26 -3.74
CA THR A 78 -3.90 10.20 -4.68
C THR A 78 -4.04 10.72 -6.12
N SER A 79 -4.34 9.84 -7.07
CA SER A 79 -4.53 10.11 -8.49
C SER A 79 -5.93 10.68 -8.79
N MET A 80 -6.12 11.23 -10.01
CA MET A 80 -7.45 11.60 -10.48
C MET A 80 -8.35 10.37 -10.70
N ASP A 81 -7.80 9.26 -11.22
CA ASP A 81 -8.55 8.03 -11.46
C ASP A 81 -9.13 7.45 -10.15
N GLU A 82 -8.37 7.50 -9.06
CA GLU A 82 -8.83 7.01 -7.75
C GLU A 82 -9.91 7.91 -7.16
N ILE A 83 -9.78 9.24 -7.31
CA ILE A 83 -10.83 10.19 -6.92
C ILE A 83 -12.12 9.90 -7.69
N GLN A 84 -12.02 9.66 -9.01
CA GLN A 84 -13.18 9.31 -9.83
C GLN A 84 -13.81 8.00 -9.38
N LEU A 85 -13.00 6.97 -9.13
CA LEU A 85 -13.47 5.67 -8.64
C LEU A 85 -14.15 5.78 -7.28
N PHE A 86 -13.58 6.59 -6.37
CA PHE A 86 -14.13 6.85 -5.04
C PHE A 86 -15.54 7.43 -5.13
N TYR A 87 -15.72 8.50 -5.91
CA TYR A 87 -17.04 9.12 -6.06
C TYR A 87 -18.02 8.31 -6.90
N TYR A 88 -17.53 7.45 -7.80
CA TYR A 88 -18.36 6.43 -8.43
C TYR A 88 -18.95 5.47 -7.38
N LEU A 89 -18.13 4.96 -6.45
CA LEU A 89 -18.60 4.09 -5.37
C LEU A 89 -19.59 4.81 -4.44
N VAL A 90 -19.36 6.10 -4.14
CA VAL A 90 -20.33 6.91 -3.37
C VAL A 90 -21.70 6.90 -4.04
N LYS A 91 -21.76 7.14 -5.35
CA LYS A 91 -23.03 7.12 -6.11
C LYS A 91 -23.69 5.74 -6.06
N VAL A 92 -22.93 4.67 -6.29
CA VAL A 92 -23.42 3.27 -6.23
C VAL A 92 -24.03 2.97 -4.86
N TYR A 93 -23.36 3.35 -3.78
CA TYR A 93 -23.84 3.06 -2.44
C TYR A 93 -24.95 4.00 -1.99
N CYS A 94 -24.98 5.25 -2.44
CA CYS A 94 -26.13 6.15 -2.26
C CYS A 94 -27.40 5.58 -2.92
N GLU A 95 -27.29 5.10 -4.17
CA GLU A 95 -28.40 4.43 -4.88
C GLU A 95 -28.87 3.19 -4.12
N TYR A 96 -27.94 2.34 -3.67
CA TYR A 96 -28.26 1.16 -2.87
C TYR A 96 -29.00 1.49 -1.54
N MET A 97 -28.71 2.66 -1.00
CA MET A 97 -29.24 3.18 0.26
C MET A 97 -30.49 4.03 0.09
N ASP A 98 -30.95 4.22 -1.16
CA ASP A 98 -32.11 5.07 -1.50
C ASP A 98 -31.98 6.49 -0.92
N THR A 99 -30.81 7.10 -1.12
CA THR A 99 -30.50 8.45 -0.64
C THR A 99 -29.62 9.22 -1.62
N ASP A 100 -29.83 10.52 -1.70
CA ASP A 100 -28.98 11.46 -2.43
C ASP A 100 -27.95 12.15 -1.52
N GLU A 101 -27.96 11.85 -0.22
CA GLU A 101 -27.16 12.53 0.79
C GLU A 101 -26.09 11.62 1.40
N PHE A 102 -24.91 12.19 1.66
CA PHE A 102 -23.80 11.55 2.37
C PHE A 102 -23.08 12.57 3.26
N VAL A 103 -22.33 12.10 4.25
CA VAL A 103 -21.49 12.95 5.09
C VAL A 103 -20.05 12.84 4.62
N LYS A 104 -19.40 13.95 4.26
CA LYS A 104 -17.97 14.04 3.94
C LYS A 104 -17.26 14.87 4.99
N ASP A 105 -16.31 14.29 5.70
CA ASP A 105 -15.50 14.98 6.73
C ASP A 105 -16.38 15.82 7.70
N ASP A 106 -17.46 15.23 8.20
CA ASP A 106 -18.49 15.81 9.08
C ASP A 106 -19.49 16.80 8.46
N TRP A 107 -19.40 17.07 7.15
CA TRP A 107 -20.34 17.94 6.43
C TRP A 107 -21.36 17.13 5.64
N LEU A 108 -22.64 17.49 5.76
CA LEU A 108 -23.70 16.92 4.94
C LEU A 108 -23.57 17.43 3.49
N MET A 109 -23.52 16.50 2.55
CA MET A 109 -23.35 16.72 1.12
C MET A 109 -24.48 16.03 0.34
N ASP A 110 -24.71 16.48 -0.89
CA ASP A 110 -25.63 15.87 -1.84
C ASP A 110 -24.84 15.31 -3.05
N ILE A 111 -25.33 14.23 -3.68
CA ILE A 111 -24.69 13.63 -4.86
C ILE A 111 -24.47 14.63 -6.00
N LYS A 112 -25.27 15.70 -6.08
CA LYS A 112 -25.09 16.79 -7.06
C LYS A 112 -23.82 17.62 -6.83
N ASP A 113 -23.28 17.60 -5.61
CA ASP A 113 -22.09 18.36 -5.22
C ASP A 113 -20.80 17.57 -5.51
N ILE A 114 -20.90 16.30 -5.93
CA ILE A 114 -19.75 15.42 -6.15
C ILE A 114 -18.71 16.01 -7.11
N ASP A 115 -19.14 16.60 -8.23
CA ASP A 115 -18.21 17.16 -9.21
C ASP A 115 -17.37 18.30 -8.60
N LEU A 116 -17.97 19.09 -7.70
CA LEU A 116 -17.26 20.12 -6.96
C LEU A 116 -16.32 19.50 -5.91
N GLN A 117 -16.75 18.45 -5.21
CA GLN A 117 -15.90 17.76 -4.23
C GLN A 117 -14.68 17.09 -4.88
N MET A 118 -14.83 16.53 -6.08
CA MET A 118 -13.71 16.00 -6.86
C MET A 118 -12.65 17.08 -7.17
N VAL A 119 -13.07 18.31 -7.47
CA VAL A 119 -12.15 19.43 -7.68
C VAL A 119 -11.40 19.79 -6.40
N TYR A 120 -12.09 19.78 -5.25
CA TYR A 120 -11.45 20.03 -3.97
C TYR A 120 -10.44 18.93 -3.60
N ASP A 121 -10.82 17.67 -3.68
CA ASP A 121 -9.94 16.55 -3.32
C ASP A 121 -8.75 16.42 -4.29
N LYS A 122 -8.93 16.79 -5.57
CA LYS A 122 -7.82 16.95 -6.53
C LYS A 122 -6.83 17.99 -6.05
N ARG A 123 -7.30 19.18 -5.66
CA ARG A 123 -6.44 20.25 -5.16
C ARG A 123 -5.74 19.82 -3.86
N THR A 124 -6.47 19.23 -2.92
CA THR A 124 -5.91 18.74 -1.66
C THR A 124 -4.86 17.65 -1.88
N SER A 125 -5.04 16.78 -2.87
CA SER A 125 -4.03 15.78 -3.26
C SER A 125 -2.76 16.44 -3.78
N ALA A 126 -2.89 17.43 -4.67
CA ALA A 126 -1.73 18.17 -5.20
C ALA A 126 -1.01 18.96 -4.10
N ASP A 127 -1.76 19.60 -3.21
CA ASP A 127 -1.21 20.31 -2.04
C ASP A 127 -0.50 19.32 -1.09
N ALA A 128 -1.01 18.10 -0.92
CA ALA A 128 -0.36 17.07 -0.13
C ALA A 128 0.96 16.58 -0.76
N LEU A 129 1.04 16.45 -2.09
CA LEU A 129 2.32 16.16 -2.77
C LEU A 129 3.33 17.30 -2.59
N MET A 130 2.87 18.56 -2.64
CA MET A 130 3.71 19.72 -2.39
C MET A 130 4.22 19.77 -0.94
N ASP A 131 3.37 19.38 0.03
CA ASP A 131 3.73 19.26 1.44
C ASP A 131 4.76 18.15 1.68
N LEU A 132 4.62 16.98 1.01
CA LEU A 132 5.66 15.94 1.05
C LEU A 132 6.99 16.48 0.54
N LYS A 133 6.99 17.22 -0.57
CA LYS A 133 8.21 17.82 -1.13
C LYS A 133 8.85 18.82 -0.17
N SER A 134 8.07 19.64 0.53
CA SER A 134 8.61 20.64 1.45
C SER A 134 9.22 20.02 2.71
N LYS A 135 8.67 18.88 3.17
CA LYS A 135 9.13 18.16 4.37
C LYS A 135 10.24 17.16 4.10
N LEU A 136 10.56 16.88 2.84
CA LEU A 136 11.61 15.92 2.48
C LEU A 136 13.01 16.36 2.96
N SER A 137 13.24 17.65 3.25
CA SER A 137 14.52 18.06 3.88
C SER A 137 14.77 17.40 5.23
N ASP A 138 13.69 17.01 5.93
CA ASP A 138 13.73 16.49 7.30
C ASP A 138 13.65 14.95 7.31
N HIS A 139 13.39 14.32 6.17
CA HIS A 139 13.13 12.88 6.03
C HIS A 139 13.81 12.31 4.78
N LYS A 140 14.43 11.13 4.85
CA LYS A 140 15.04 10.49 3.67
C LYS A 140 14.02 10.18 2.56
N TYR A 141 12.81 9.80 2.96
CA TYR A 141 11.68 9.45 2.10
C TYR A 141 10.40 9.42 2.94
N PHE A 142 9.25 9.33 2.27
CA PHE A 142 7.94 9.06 2.88
C PHE A 142 7.40 7.73 2.35
N GLU A 143 6.83 6.91 3.23
CA GLU A 143 6.13 5.70 2.81
C GLU A 143 4.66 6.02 2.49
N ILE A 144 4.22 5.59 1.32
CA ILE A 144 2.82 5.61 0.89
C ILE A 144 2.36 4.16 0.71
N PHE A 145 1.15 3.85 1.17
CA PHE A 145 0.54 2.55 0.96
C PHE A 145 -0.05 2.47 -0.45
N GLY A 146 0.57 1.64 -1.29
CA GLY A 146 -0.04 1.13 -2.51
C GLY A 146 -1.01 -0.02 -2.19
N ILE A 147 -1.76 -0.47 -3.19
CA ILE A 147 -2.64 -1.63 -3.08
C ILE A 147 -1.86 -2.89 -2.75
N LEU A 148 -0.77 -3.19 -3.46
CA LEU A 148 -0.07 -4.48 -3.34
C LEU A 148 0.99 -4.49 -2.24
N HIS A 149 1.70 -3.39 -2.06
CA HIS A 149 2.74 -3.22 -1.05
C HIS A 149 3.05 -1.72 -0.83
N PRO A 150 3.77 -1.36 0.25
CA PRO A 150 4.27 0.01 0.45
C PRO A 150 5.21 0.49 -0.66
N ILE A 151 5.26 1.80 -0.85
CA ILE A 151 6.13 2.48 -1.82
C ILE A 151 6.79 3.67 -1.13
N SER A 152 8.10 3.81 -1.27
CA SER A 152 8.89 4.90 -0.68
C SER A 152 9.11 6.04 -1.68
N ILE A 153 8.58 7.21 -1.35
CA ILE A 153 8.66 8.43 -2.15
C ILE A 153 9.80 9.31 -1.64
N GLY A 154 10.82 9.50 -2.45
CA GLY A 154 11.95 10.38 -2.18
C GLY A 154 12.04 11.52 -3.20
N GLU A 155 13.24 12.11 -3.30
CA GLU A 155 13.47 13.29 -4.13
C GLU A 155 13.31 12.99 -5.63
N ASN A 156 13.79 11.82 -6.07
CA ASN A 156 13.71 11.41 -7.47
C ASN A 156 12.24 11.30 -7.90
N GLU A 157 11.44 10.59 -7.11
CA GLU A 157 10.00 10.40 -7.36
C GLU A 157 9.26 11.74 -7.43
N LEU A 158 9.49 12.62 -6.44
CA LEU A 158 8.85 13.93 -6.37
C LEU A 158 9.32 14.90 -7.47
N ASN A 159 10.48 14.66 -8.09
CA ASN A 159 10.92 15.42 -9.25
C ASN A 159 10.30 14.88 -10.55
N ASP A 160 10.01 13.58 -10.62
CA ASP A 160 9.41 12.96 -11.79
C ASP A 160 7.92 13.32 -11.96
N PHE A 161 7.11 13.22 -10.90
CA PHE A 161 5.68 13.53 -10.99
C PHE A 161 5.30 14.91 -10.43
N GLY A 162 6.13 15.53 -9.58
CA GLY A 162 5.83 16.85 -8.99
C GLY A 162 4.50 16.86 -8.22
N THR A 163 3.54 17.65 -8.69
CA THR A 163 2.16 17.71 -8.17
C THR A 163 1.13 17.20 -9.17
N ASP A 164 1.58 16.58 -10.26
CA ASP A 164 0.72 15.99 -11.29
C ASP A 164 0.18 14.65 -10.80
N LEU A 165 -1.14 14.59 -10.60
CA LEU A 165 -1.82 13.42 -10.04
C LEU A 165 -1.87 12.25 -11.02
N ASP A 166 -1.83 12.51 -12.33
CA ASP A 166 -1.87 11.47 -13.35
C ASP A 166 -0.50 10.80 -13.44
N LEU A 167 0.58 11.60 -13.41
CA LEU A 167 1.94 11.07 -13.31
C LEU A 167 2.17 10.34 -11.98
N PHE A 168 1.64 10.85 -10.87
CA PHE A 168 1.70 10.17 -9.59
C PHE A 168 0.96 8.82 -9.63
N GLY A 169 -0.26 8.79 -10.18
CA GLY A 169 -1.03 7.55 -10.36
C GLY A 169 -0.31 6.54 -11.27
N GLN A 170 0.31 7.01 -12.34
CA GLN A 170 1.11 6.17 -13.25
C GLN A 170 2.36 5.61 -12.56
N TYR A 171 3.05 6.42 -11.75
CA TYR A 171 4.18 5.97 -10.95
C TYR A 171 3.75 4.83 -10.00
N LEU A 172 2.68 5.02 -9.22
CA LEU A 172 2.18 3.98 -8.31
C LEU A 172 1.84 2.69 -9.05
N HIS A 173 1.20 2.80 -10.22
CA HIS A 173 0.86 1.64 -11.03
C HIS A 173 2.10 0.91 -11.51
N ASN A 174 3.06 1.63 -12.09
CA ASN A 174 4.25 1.03 -12.67
C ASN A 174 5.09 0.29 -11.62
N GLN A 175 5.19 0.82 -10.40
CA GLN A 175 5.93 0.17 -9.33
C GLN A 175 5.28 -1.16 -8.89
N GLN A 176 3.95 -1.19 -8.83
CA GLN A 176 3.19 -2.34 -8.37
C GLN A 176 2.92 -3.38 -9.47
N ALA A 177 2.95 -2.97 -10.74
CA ALA A 177 2.70 -3.85 -11.87
C ALA A 177 3.91 -4.73 -12.25
N LEU A 178 5.08 -4.52 -11.63
CA LEU A 178 6.26 -5.35 -11.88
C LEU A 178 6.00 -6.78 -11.42
N ASP A 179 6.37 -7.75 -12.27
CA ASP A 179 6.41 -9.16 -11.90
C ASP A 179 7.65 -9.43 -11.04
N ALA A 180 7.57 -8.98 -9.79
CA ALA A 180 8.65 -9.04 -8.81
C ALA A 180 8.10 -9.48 -7.44
N TYR A 181 8.94 -10.18 -6.69
CA TYR A 181 8.67 -10.51 -5.30
C TYR A 181 9.06 -9.33 -4.40
N TYR A 182 8.09 -8.68 -3.78
CA TYR A 182 8.33 -7.67 -2.75
C TYR A 182 8.69 -8.37 -1.43
N ALA A 183 9.94 -8.25 -0.99
CA ALA A 183 10.43 -8.99 0.16
C ALA A 183 9.93 -8.36 1.47
N THR A 184 9.08 -9.09 2.19
CA THR A 184 8.64 -8.71 3.53
C THR A 184 9.33 -9.52 4.62
N PRO A 185 9.67 -8.89 5.76
CA PRO A 185 10.36 -9.58 6.82
C PRO A 185 9.40 -10.46 7.62
N ARG A 186 9.88 -11.61 8.07
CA ARG A 186 9.29 -12.37 9.17
C ARG A 186 10.11 -12.17 10.42
N ILE A 187 9.44 -11.91 11.54
CA ILE A 187 10.08 -11.69 12.83
C ILE A 187 9.98 -12.94 13.68
N TYR A 188 11.12 -13.36 14.22
CA TYR A 188 11.23 -14.51 15.11
C TYR A 188 11.81 -14.12 16.46
N ASN A 189 11.38 -14.81 17.52
CA ASN A 189 12.01 -14.74 18.83
C ASN A 189 12.92 -15.95 19.01
N ALA A 190 14.23 -15.75 18.99
CA ALA A 190 15.23 -16.78 19.16
C ALA A 190 16.12 -16.46 20.38
N HIS A 191 16.13 -17.35 21.38
CA HIS A 191 16.93 -17.21 22.60
C HIS A 191 16.77 -15.86 23.33
N GLY A 192 15.54 -15.31 23.31
CA GLY A 192 15.23 -14.02 23.95
C GLY A 192 15.60 -12.79 23.11
N ARG A 193 16.04 -12.98 21.86
CA ARG A 193 16.34 -11.90 20.90
C ARG A 193 15.36 -11.92 19.75
N ARG A 194 15.05 -10.74 19.21
CA ARG A 194 14.25 -10.61 17.98
C ARG A 194 15.17 -10.60 16.77
N ILE A 195 14.88 -11.46 15.81
CA ILE A 195 15.55 -11.51 14.52
C ILE A 195 14.55 -11.27 13.40
N GLY A 196 14.95 -10.50 12.40
CA GLY A 196 14.17 -10.27 11.18
C GLY A 196 14.75 -11.06 10.02
N MET A 197 13.90 -11.68 9.22
CA MET A 197 14.32 -12.52 8.10
C MET A 197 13.54 -12.20 6.84
N TYR A 198 14.24 -11.90 5.75
CA TYR A 198 13.69 -11.86 4.40
C TYR A 198 13.93 -13.19 3.68
N ALA A 199 13.16 -13.46 2.63
CA ALA A 199 13.41 -14.58 1.72
C ALA A 199 13.94 -14.06 0.38
N LEU A 200 14.85 -14.81 -0.24
CA LEU A 200 15.31 -14.57 -1.61
C LEU A 200 15.49 -15.90 -2.34
N GLY A 201 14.93 -15.99 -3.54
CA GLY A 201 15.02 -17.18 -4.40
C GLY A 201 15.84 -16.93 -5.66
N ALA A 202 16.38 -18.01 -6.23
CA ALA A 202 17.13 -17.95 -7.49
C ALA A 202 16.20 -17.61 -8.65
N ASP A 203 16.70 -16.78 -9.59
CA ASP A 203 16.01 -16.38 -10.81
C ASP A 203 14.65 -15.67 -10.55
N ILE A 204 14.47 -15.10 -9.35
CA ILE A 204 13.30 -14.31 -8.97
C ILE A 204 13.72 -12.85 -8.80
N LEU A 205 13.13 -11.96 -9.60
CA LEU A 205 13.28 -10.52 -9.40
C LEU A 205 12.69 -10.16 -8.04
N THR A 206 13.55 -9.73 -7.12
CA THR A 206 13.20 -9.46 -5.73
C THR A 206 13.45 -7.99 -5.42
N ILE A 207 12.46 -7.34 -4.81
CA ILE A 207 12.56 -5.97 -4.30
C ILE A 207 12.96 -6.06 -2.83
N LEU A 208 14.14 -5.57 -2.50
CA LEU A 208 14.73 -5.56 -1.16
C LEU A 208 14.89 -4.13 -0.66
N PRO A 209 14.70 -3.86 0.65
CA PRO A 209 14.97 -2.55 1.19
C PRO A 209 16.47 -2.23 1.26
N VAL A 210 16.84 -0.97 1.19
CA VAL A 210 18.25 -0.53 1.30
C VAL A 210 18.78 -0.85 2.70
N GLU A 211 17.96 -0.59 3.72
CA GLU A 211 18.20 -0.98 5.11
C GLU A 211 17.01 -1.84 5.58
N PRO A 212 17.26 -2.95 6.28
CA PRO A 212 16.19 -3.84 6.69
C PRO A 212 15.32 -3.20 7.77
N TYR A 213 13.99 -3.34 7.64
CA TYR A 213 13.01 -2.69 8.50
C TYR A 213 11.67 -3.44 8.50
N VAL A 214 10.85 -3.21 9.53
CA VAL A 214 9.43 -3.59 9.51
C VAL A 214 8.66 -2.35 9.08
N VAL A 215 7.69 -2.51 8.18
CA VAL A 215 6.84 -1.41 7.69
C VAL A 215 6.28 -0.61 8.86
N LEU A 216 6.33 0.73 8.76
CA LEU A 216 5.96 1.67 9.82
C LEU A 216 6.74 1.54 11.15
N ASN A 217 7.84 0.79 11.18
CA ASN A 217 8.62 0.49 12.38
C ASN A 217 7.74 -0.04 13.55
N GLN A 218 6.69 -0.81 13.22
CA GLN A 218 5.74 -1.31 14.23
C GLN A 218 6.38 -2.24 15.26
N ILE A 219 7.52 -2.84 14.91
CA ILE A 219 8.27 -3.75 15.77
C ILE A 219 9.68 -3.19 15.96
N GLU A 220 9.95 -2.73 17.18
CA GLU A 220 11.27 -2.27 17.59
C GLU A 220 12.13 -3.40 18.20
N GLY A 221 13.42 -3.12 18.36
CA GLY A 221 14.35 -4.00 19.08
C GLY A 221 14.73 -5.26 18.32
N ILE A 222 14.67 -5.23 16.98
CA ILE A 222 15.22 -6.30 16.13
C ILE A 222 16.74 -6.14 16.10
N GLU A 223 17.45 -7.09 16.70
CA GLU A 223 18.89 -7.00 16.90
C GLU A 223 19.68 -7.43 15.66
N GLU A 224 19.15 -8.40 14.91
CA GLU A 224 19.84 -9.01 13.78
C GLU A 224 18.89 -9.25 12.61
N TRP A 225 19.42 -9.08 11.40
CA TRP A 225 18.68 -9.20 10.15
C TRP A 225 19.37 -10.18 9.21
N TYR A 226 18.57 -11.09 8.65
CA TYR A 226 19.04 -12.17 7.81
C TYR A 226 18.23 -12.26 6.51
N VAL A 227 18.83 -12.95 5.53
CA VAL A 227 18.16 -13.40 4.31
C VAL A 227 18.27 -14.92 4.24
N PHE A 228 17.14 -15.56 4.04
CA PHE A 228 17.04 -17.00 3.84
C PHE A 228 17.11 -17.31 2.34
N MET A 229 18.11 -18.10 1.94
CA MET A 229 18.37 -18.51 0.56
C MET A 229 18.81 -19.98 0.55
N ASN A 230 18.15 -20.84 -0.23
CA ASN A 230 18.44 -22.27 -0.37
C ASN A 230 18.80 -22.96 0.97
N ASP A 231 17.87 -22.91 1.94
CA ASP A 231 18.01 -23.56 3.26
C ASP A 231 19.18 -23.04 4.12
N SER A 232 19.71 -21.87 3.80
CA SER A 232 20.84 -21.26 4.49
C SER A 232 20.54 -19.82 4.89
N LEU A 233 21.17 -19.38 5.97
CA LEU A 233 21.05 -18.02 6.48
C LEU A 233 22.31 -17.21 6.19
N VAL A 234 22.10 -16.01 5.65
CA VAL A 234 23.13 -15.00 5.42
C VAL A 234 22.71 -13.71 6.11
N LYS A 235 23.66 -13.00 6.74
CA LYS A 235 23.38 -11.66 7.30
C LYS A 235 22.99 -10.70 6.20
N TYR A 236 21.94 -9.93 6.43
CA TYR A 236 21.40 -8.98 5.45
C TYR A 236 22.47 -8.04 4.90
N ARG A 237 23.23 -7.41 5.80
CA ARG A 237 24.31 -6.48 5.45
C ARG A 237 25.40 -7.12 4.59
N ASP A 238 25.75 -8.37 4.88
CA ASP A 238 26.81 -9.08 4.18
C ASP A 238 26.36 -9.42 2.76
N LEU A 239 25.11 -9.86 2.60
CA LEU A 239 24.51 -10.07 1.28
C LEU A 239 24.45 -8.77 0.46
N MET A 240 23.94 -7.68 1.06
CA MET A 240 23.83 -6.39 0.37
C MET A 240 25.20 -5.85 -0.10
N SER A 241 26.27 -6.16 0.64
CA SER A 241 27.64 -5.78 0.28
C SER A 241 28.26 -6.70 -0.79
N PHE A 242 27.78 -7.94 -0.89
CA PHE A 242 28.24 -8.94 -1.85
C PHE A 242 27.63 -8.74 -3.24
N ILE A 243 26.35 -8.34 -3.30
CA ILE A 243 25.64 -8.12 -4.57
C ILE A 243 26.30 -6.96 -5.32
N LYS A 244 26.74 -7.25 -6.56
CA LYS A 244 27.52 -6.31 -7.37
C LYS A 244 26.67 -5.23 -8.04
N LYS A 245 25.41 -5.56 -8.34
CA LYS A 245 24.50 -4.67 -9.06
C LYS A 245 23.11 -4.76 -8.48
N PHE A 246 22.53 -3.58 -8.27
CA PHE A 246 21.12 -3.39 -7.99
C PHE A 246 20.54 -2.45 -9.05
N ASP A 247 19.29 -2.70 -9.43
CA ASP A 247 18.50 -1.73 -10.16
C ASP A 247 17.67 -0.88 -9.16
N TYR A 248 17.40 0.37 -9.51
CA TYR A 248 16.60 1.26 -8.69
C TYR A 248 15.12 0.86 -8.75
N TYR A 249 14.45 0.82 -7.59
CA TYR A 249 13.01 0.61 -7.51
C TYR A 249 12.32 1.88 -7.06
N ASP A 250 12.57 2.27 -5.81
CA ASP A 250 12.08 3.49 -5.18
C ASP A 250 13.13 4.04 -4.20
N ALA A 251 12.77 5.06 -3.42
CA ALA A 251 13.70 5.75 -2.53
C ALA A 251 14.34 4.84 -1.46
N ASN A 252 13.66 3.78 -1.02
CA ASN A 252 14.12 2.88 0.04
C ASN A 252 14.35 1.45 -0.43
N HIS A 253 14.10 1.11 -1.68
CA HIS A 253 14.21 -0.26 -2.17
C HIS A 253 15.04 -0.37 -3.44
N ARG A 254 15.57 -1.58 -3.64
CA ARG A 254 16.41 -1.97 -4.78
C ARG A 254 15.91 -3.28 -5.33
N MET A 255 16.01 -3.44 -6.64
CA MET A 255 15.72 -4.69 -7.32
C MET A 255 16.99 -5.49 -7.55
N VAL A 256 16.89 -6.80 -7.34
CA VAL A 256 17.93 -7.76 -7.66
C VAL A 256 17.33 -9.05 -8.18
N CYS A 257 17.98 -9.69 -9.14
CA CYS A 257 17.68 -11.04 -9.58
C CYS A 257 19.00 -11.81 -9.58
N LEU A 258 19.16 -12.75 -8.65
CA LEU A 258 20.37 -13.56 -8.53
C LEU A 258 20.14 -14.91 -9.19
N SER A 259 21.07 -15.30 -10.06
CA SER A 259 21.11 -16.65 -10.62
C SER A 259 21.41 -17.70 -9.56
N LYS A 260 21.18 -18.97 -9.89
CA LYS A 260 21.55 -20.10 -9.01
C LYS A 260 23.04 -20.13 -8.68
N GLU A 261 23.88 -19.78 -9.65
CA GLU A 261 25.32 -19.69 -9.51
C GLU A 261 25.71 -18.57 -8.54
N GLU A 262 25.11 -17.39 -8.66
CA GLU A 262 25.37 -16.25 -7.77
C GLU A 262 24.91 -16.53 -6.34
N ILE A 263 23.74 -17.16 -6.15
CA ILE A 263 23.30 -17.61 -4.82
C ILE A 263 24.28 -18.63 -4.25
N SER A 264 24.75 -19.60 -5.06
CA SER A 264 25.71 -20.59 -4.59
C SER A 264 27.05 -19.96 -4.19
N GLU A 265 27.53 -18.97 -4.96
CA GLU A 265 28.74 -18.20 -4.65
C GLU A 265 28.58 -17.41 -3.33
N ALA A 266 27.44 -16.73 -3.16
CA ALA A 266 27.11 -16.00 -1.94
C ALA A 266 27.08 -16.94 -0.73
N LEU A 267 26.42 -18.10 -0.85
CA LEU A 267 26.31 -19.07 0.24
C LEU A 267 27.66 -19.70 0.61
N ASN A 268 28.51 -20.00 -0.37
CA ASN A 268 29.86 -20.51 -0.10
C ASN A 268 30.75 -19.51 0.65
N THR A 269 30.46 -18.21 0.50
CA THR A 269 31.26 -17.12 1.07
C THR A 269 30.70 -16.61 2.39
N LEU A 270 29.37 -16.54 2.53
CA LEU A 270 28.69 -15.78 3.56
C LEU A 270 27.79 -16.61 4.49
N ALA A 271 27.50 -17.88 4.16
CA ALA A 271 26.55 -18.66 4.94
C ALA A 271 27.04 -18.87 6.37
N ILE A 272 26.17 -18.56 7.32
CA ILE A 272 26.48 -18.64 8.76
C ILE A 272 26.21 -20.05 9.26
N GLN A 273 25.20 -20.73 8.70
CA GLN A 273 24.83 -22.13 8.96
C GLN A 273 24.10 -22.71 7.74
N LYS A 274 24.36 -24.00 7.43
CA LYS A 274 23.46 -24.85 6.63
C LYS A 274 22.45 -25.45 7.61
N ILE A 275 21.16 -25.20 7.42
CA ILE A 275 20.10 -25.77 8.26
C ILE A 275 19.82 -27.21 7.81
#